data_AF-A0A8C0J3U2-F1
#
_entry.id   AF-A0A8C0J3U2-F1
#
_cell.length_a   1.000
_cell.length_b   1.000
_cell.length_c   1.000
_cell.angle_alpha   90.00
_cell.angle_beta   90.00
_cell.angle_gamma   90.00
#
_symmetry.space_group_name_H-M   'P 1'
#
loop_
_entity.id
_entity.type
_entity.pdbx_description
1 polymer ?
#
loop_
_entity_poly.entity_id
_entity_poly.type
_entity_poly.pdbx_seq_one_letter_code
_entity_poly.pdbx_strand_id
1 'polypeptide(L)'
;PAQESVCGYLHPAPLKGEEYLIMGKKDERLTISACSFVRPWGRVPPSQRRGVSQAYEGGCTCQVVPCLFMPCSLSGDAQCLWTDGLLDRSWQGPQDQDQACLPRPSQGVPPGADPFCTWEPLKSSLPGALLKAGRGREQ
;
A
#
# COMPACT_ATOMS: atom_id res chain seq x y z
N PRO A 1 0.68 -23.38 -1.04
CA PRO A 1 1.21 -24.47 -0.18
C PRO A 1 0.08 -25.09 0.65
N ALA A 2 0.15 -26.39 0.98
CA ALA A 2 -0.96 -27.09 1.64
C ALA A 2 -0.96 -27.01 3.18
N GLN A 3 0.19 -26.72 3.81
CA GLN A 3 0.33 -26.67 5.27
C GLN A 3 0.88 -25.29 5.70
N GLU A 4 0.48 -24.84 6.89
CA GLU A 4 0.90 -23.54 7.45
C GLU A 4 2.42 -23.45 7.66
N SER A 5 3.06 -24.53 8.10
CA SER A 5 4.52 -24.63 8.30
C SER A 5 5.34 -24.41 7.03
N VAL A 6 4.72 -24.53 5.86
CA VAL A 6 5.32 -24.23 4.55
C VAL A 6 4.60 -23.06 3.86
N CYS A 7 4.12 -22.09 4.65
CA CYS A 7 3.45 -20.86 4.21
C CYS A 7 2.11 -21.10 3.49
N GLY A 8 1.39 -22.16 3.83
CA GLY A 8 0.01 -22.37 3.39
C GLY A 8 -0.92 -21.33 4.04
N TYR A 9 -1.72 -20.64 3.23
CA TYR A 9 -2.76 -19.77 3.76
C TYR A 9 -3.92 -20.60 4.29
N LEU A 10 -4.21 -20.47 5.58
CA LEU A 10 -5.39 -21.04 6.22
C LEU A 10 -6.44 -19.94 6.39
N HIS A 11 -7.58 -20.08 5.72
CA HIS A 11 -8.66 -19.11 5.84
C HIS A 11 -9.39 -19.29 7.18
N PRO A 12 -9.58 -18.21 7.98
CA PRO A 12 -10.36 -18.30 9.22
C PRO A 12 -11.85 -18.52 8.89
N ALA A 13 -12.32 -19.76 9.05
CA ALA A 13 -13.73 -20.10 8.94
C ALA A 13 -14.54 -19.60 10.16
N PRO A 14 -15.86 -19.35 10.02
CA PRO A 14 -16.69 -19.54 8.83
C PRO A 14 -16.75 -18.31 7.90
N LEU A 15 -16.96 -18.57 6.60
CA LEU A 15 -17.23 -17.56 5.57
C LEU A 15 -18.63 -16.98 5.76
N LYS A 16 -18.78 -15.97 6.62
CA LYS A 16 -20.07 -15.32 6.92
C LYS A 16 -20.48 -14.28 5.86
N GLY A 17 -20.21 -14.54 4.59
CA GLY A 17 -20.49 -13.59 3.49
C GLY A 17 -19.59 -12.34 3.47
N GLU A 18 -18.48 -12.34 4.22
CA GLU A 18 -17.49 -11.25 4.16
C GLU A 18 -16.71 -11.30 2.83
N GLU A 19 -16.55 -10.14 2.21
CA GLU A 19 -15.67 -9.96 1.04
C GLU A 19 -14.21 -9.81 1.49
N TYR A 20 -13.28 -10.24 0.64
CA TYR A 20 -11.84 -10.18 0.91
C TYR A 20 -11.08 -9.55 -0.25
N LEU A 21 -10.11 -8.71 0.08
CA LEU A 21 -9.08 -8.29 -0.85
C LEU A 21 -7.95 -9.32 -0.81
N ILE A 22 -7.64 -9.91 -1.96
CA ILE A 22 -6.63 -10.95 -2.12
C ILE A 22 -5.63 -10.49 -3.19
N MET A 23 -4.37 -10.30 -2.80
CA MET A 23 -3.26 -10.09 -3.73
C MET A 23 -2.40 -11.35 -3.76
N GLY A 24 -2.31 -11.97 -4.93
CA GLY A 24 -1.59 -13.21 -5.14
C GLY A 24 -0.82 -13.22 -6.44
N LYS A 25 0.02 -14.24 -6.61
CA LYS A 25 0.75 -14.45 -7.85
C LYS A 25 -0.19 -15.07 -8.87
N LYS A 26 -0.32 -14.45 -10.05
CA LYS A 26 -1.11 -14.99 -11.15
C LYS A 26 -0.17 -15.54 -12.23
N ASP A 27 0.04 -16.86 -12.18
CA ASP A 27 0.60 -17.63 -13.30
C ASP A 27 -0.60 -18.26 -14.07
N GLU A 28 -0.64 -19.59 -14.22
CA GLU A 28 -1.83 -20.29 -14.77
C GLU A 28 -3.04 -20.27 -13.83
N ARG A 29 -2.77 -20.27 -12.52
CA ARG A 29 -3.77 -20.15 -11.45
C ARG A 29 -3.32 -19.10 -10.44
N LEU A 30 -4.28 -18.44 -9.80
CA LEU A 30 -3.99 -17.54 -8.70
C LEU A 30 -3.44 -18.36 -7.52
N THR A 31 -2.21 -18.04 -7.10
CA THR A 31 -1.55 -18.68 -5.95
C THR A 31 -1.39 -17.67 -4.83
N ILE A 32 -1.79 -18.08 -3.63
CA ILE A 32 -1.62 -17.32 -2.39
C ILE A 32 -0.85 -18.15 -1.35
N SER A 33 -0.27 -17.45 -0.39
CA SER A 33 0.49 -18.01 0.73
C SER A 33 0.14 -17.26 2.02
N ALA A 34 0.68 -17.72 3.15
CA ALA A 34 0.59 -17.00 4.42
C ALA A 34 1.19 -15.57 4.35
N CYS A 35 2.05 -15.28 3.38
CA CYS A 35 2.67 -13.98 3.17
C CYS A 35 1.91 -13.09 2.16
N SER A 36 0.86 -13.61 1.53
CA SER A 36 0.04 -12.84 0.58
C SER A 36 -0.81 -11.82 1.31
N PHE A 37 -1.09 -10.69 0.67
CA PHE A 37 -2.02 -9.71 1.24
C PHE A 37 -3.45 -10.25 1.14
N VAL A 38 -3.98 -10.73 2.26
CA VAL A 38 -5.35 -11.23 2.37
C VAL A 38 -6.03 -10.57 3.56
N ARG A 39 -7.01 -9.69 3.30
CA ARG A 39 -7.70 -8.92 4.34
C ARG A 39 -9.20 -8.86 4.07
N PRO A 40 -10.06 -8.90 5.11
CA PRO A 40 -11.48 -8.61 4.95
C PRO A 40 -11.64 -7.21 4.37
N TRP A 41 -12.46 -7.06 3.32
CA TRP A 41 -12.65 -5.79 2.62
C TRP A 41 -13.07 -4.67 3.57
N GLY A 42 -13.97 -4.97 4.52
CA GLY A 42 -14.42 -4.05 5.56
C GLY A 42 -13.30 -3.48 6.44
N ARG A 43 -12.15 -4.18 6.53
CA ARG A 43 -10.97 -3.77 7.31
C ARG A 43 -9.86 -3.14 6.47
N VAL A 44 -10.00 -3.09 5.14
CA VAL A 44 -9.04 -2.38 4.27
C VAL A 44 -9.30 -0.87 4.40
N PRO A 45 -8.28 -0.04 4.73
CA PRO A 45 -8.41 1.41 4.81
C PRO A 45 -8.92 2.04 3.50
N PRO A 46 -9.73 3.13 3.54
CA PRO A 46 -10.24 3.77 2.32
C PRO A 46 -9.15 4.22 1.34
N SER A 47 -8.03 4.70 1.86
CA SER A 47 -6.79 5.02 1.14
C SER A 47 -6.23 3.81 0.41
N GLN A 48 -6.07 2.66 1.06
CA GLN A 48 -5.64 1.42 0.40
C GLN A 48 -6.62 0.93 -0.67
N ARG A 49 -7.94 1.00 -0.42
CA ARG A 49 -8.96 0.64 -1.44
C ARG A 49 -8.82 1.50 -2.70
N ARG A 50 -8.50 2.79 -2.52
CA ARG A 50 -8.18 3.70 -3.62
C ARG A 50 -6.86 3.35 -4.28
N GLY A 51 -5.84 3.04 -3.48
CA GLY A 51 -4.55 2.55 -3.97
C GLY A 51 -4.76 1.45 -4.99
N VAL A 52 -5.50 0.40 -4.61
CA VAL A 52 -5.81 -0.76 -5.47
C VAL A 52 -6.58 -0.36 -6.73
N SER A 53 -7.55 0.54 -6.63
CA SER A 53 -8.44 0.86 -7.76
C SER A 53 -7.91 1.95 -8.70
N GLN A 54 -6.94 2.77 -8.27
CA GLN A 54 -6.61 4.02 -8.98
C GLN A 54 -5.14 4.42 -8.98
N ALA A 55 -4.31 3.98 -8.01
CA ALA A 55 -2.99 4.58 -7.81
C ALA A 55 -1.82 3.59 -7.90
N TYR A 56 -1.95 2.38 -7.37
CA TYR A 56 -0.83 1.43 -7.24
C TYR A 56 -0.27 0.99 -8.60
N GLU A 57 -1.08 0.93 -9.65
CA GLU A 57 -0.61 0.66 -11.01
C GLU A 57 0.46 1.67 -11.48
N GLY A 58 0.27 2.95 -11.16
CA GLY A 58 1.24 4.00 -11.49
C GLY A 58 2.56 3.90 -10.73
N GLY A 59 2.60 3.13 -9.63
CA GLY A 59 3.78 2.89 -8.83
C GLY A 59 4.53 1.60 -9.18
N CYS A 60 4.06 0.80 -10.15
CA CYS A 60 4.68 -0.49 -10.46
C CYS A 60 6.12 -0.39 -10.99
N THR A 61 6.56 0.79 -11.45
CA THR A 61 7.96 1.08 -11.81
C THR A 61 8.83 1.48 -10.62
N CYS A 62 8.22 1.71 -9.45
CA CYS A 62 8.89 1.99 -8.20
C CYS A 62 8.96 0.72 -7.32
N GLN A 63 9.95 0.66 -6.44
CA GLN A 63 10.15 -0.43 -5.50
C GLN A 63 10.02 0.04 -4.05
N VAL A 64 9.12 -0.58 -3.30
CA VAL A 64 9.05 -0.41 -1.85
C VAL A 64 10.09 -1.31 -1.18
N VAL A 65 10.99 -0.74 -0.39
CA VAL A 65 12.09 -1.45 0.28
C VAL A 65 11.82 -1.52 1.79
N PRO A 66 11.51 -2.69 2.37
CA PRO A 66 11.29 -2.81 3.80
C PRO A 66 12.59 -2.60 4.59
N CYS A 67 12.54 -1.69 5.56
CA CYS A 67 13.61 -1.43 6.51
C CYS A 67 13.50 -2.40 7.68
N LEU A 68 14.24 -3.51 7.61
CA LEU A 68 14.21 -4.55 8.64
C LEU A 68 15.05 -4.18 9.86
N PHE A 69 16.19 -3.53 9.70
CA PHE A 69 17.06 -3.15 10.82
C PHE A 69 17.88 -1.93 10.44
N MET A 70 18.15 -1.06 11.42
CA MET A 70 18.96 0.14 11.20
C MET A 70 20.46 -0.23 11.11
N PRO A 71 21.24 0.44 10.25
CA PRO A 71 20.84 1.48 9.30
C PRO A 71 20.24 0.89 8.01
N CYS A 72 19.26 1.57 7.42
CA CYS A 72 18.68 1.23 6.13
C CYS A 72 19.20 2.17 5.04
N SER A 73 19.42 1.64 3.83
CA SER A 73 19.90 2.39 2.67
C SER A 73 19.09 2.03 1.43
N LEU A 74 19.00 2.99 0.51
CA LEU A 74 18.43 2.80 -0.82
C LEU A 74 19.57 2.66 -1.83
N SER A 75 19.37 1.81 -2.83
CA SER A 75 20.32 1.56 -3.91
C SER A 75 20.04 2.37 -5.18
N GLY A 76 18.91 3.09 -5.25
CA GLY A 76 18.55 3.91 -6.40
C GLY A 76 17.31 4.78 -6.20
N ASP A 77 17.06 5.64 -7.18
CA ASP A 77 16.02 6.68 -7.14
C ASP A 77 14.60 6.14 -7.33
N ALA A 78 14.45 4.94 -7.90
CA ALA A 78 13.17 4.26 -8.06
C ALA A 78 12.70 3.55 -6.78
N GLN A 79 13.28 3.85 -5.61
CA GLN A 79 12.99 3.14 -4.37
C GLN A 79 12.39 4.04 -3.29
N CYS A 80 11.41 3.52 -2.54
CA CYS A 80 10.88 4.15 -1.34
C CYS A 80 11.15 3.26 -0.11
N LEU A 81 11.78 3.83 0.92
CA LEU A 81 12.06 3.10 2.15
C LEU A 81 10.80 2.96 3.02
N TRP A 82 10.45 1.73 3.40
CA TRP A 82 9.31 1.42 4.27
C TRP A 82 9.77 1.11 5.69
N THR A 83 9.35 1.93 6.65
CA THR A 83 9.84 1.96 8.02
C THR A 83 8.78 1.60 9.08
N ASP A 84 7.52 1.43 8.69
CA ASP A 84 6.43 1.10 9.62
C ASP A 84 6.72 -0.13 10.50
N GLY A 85 7.44 -1.13 9.96
CA GLY A 85 7.77 -2.35 10.68
C GLY A 85 8.99 -2.28 11.60
N LEU A 86 9.65 -1.12 11.77
CA LEU A 86 10.85 -1.02 12.59
C LEU A 86 10.60 -1.26 14.08
N LEU A 87 9.45 -0.80 14.60
CA LEU A 87 9.16 -0.85 16.04
C LEU A 87 8.55 -2.19 16.48
N ASP A 88 7.51 -2.66 15.78
CA ASP A 88 6.67 -3.77 16.23
C ASP A 88 6.48 -4.88 15.18
N ARG A 89 7.09 -4.74 14.00
CA ARG A 89 6.92 -5.65 12.85
C ARG A 89 5.48 -5.81 12.37
N SER A 90 4.56 -4.95 12.79
CA SER A 90 3.15 -5.02 12.40
C SER A 90 2.93 -4.56 10.96
N TRP A 91 3.83 -3.69 10.48
CA TRP A 91 3.79 -3.05 9.16
C TRP A 91 2.50 -2.27 8.87
N GLN A 92 1.67 -2.02 9.89
CA GLN A 92 0.37 -1.36 9.79
C GLN A 92 0.50 0.11 10.21
N GLY A 93 1.52 0.80 9.70
CA GLY A 93 1.79 2.20 10.04
C GLY A 93 1.29 3.19 8.99
N PRO A 94 1.65 4.47 9.12
CA PRO A 94 1.19 5.52 8.20
C PRO A 94 1.56 5.30 6.74
N GLN A 95 2.70 4.66 6.44
CA GLN A 95 3.12 4.44 5.05
C GLN A 95 2.23 3.38 4.39
N ASP A 96 1.94 2.28 5.09
CA ASP A 96 1.00 1.24 4.66
C ASP A 96 -0.43 1.79 4.54
N GLN A 97 -0.87 2.56 5.53
CA GLN A 97 -2.26 2.98 5.62
C GLN A 97 -2.58 4.12 4.64
N ASP A 98 -1.72 5.12 4.48
CA ASP A 98 -2.10 6.39 3.85
C ASP A 98 -1.24 6.79 2.65
N GLN A 99 -0.24 5.99 2.27
CA GLN A 99 0.73 6.38 1.24
C GLN A 99 0.93 5.32 0.17
N ALA A 100 1.52 5.75 -0.95
CA ALA A 100 1.97 4.90 -2.04
C ALA A 100 3.32 5.39 -2.54
N CYS A 101 4.21 4.47 -2.90
CA CYS A 101 5.45 4.82 -3.57
C CYS A 101 5.15 5.05 -5.05
N LEU A 102 5.18 6.30 -5.50
CA LEU A 102 4.81 6.69 -6.86
C LEU A 102 5.93 7.52 -7.51
N PRO A 103 6.06 7.47 -8.85
CA PRO A 103 6.99 8.33 -9.56
C PRO A 103 6.56 9.80 -9.42
N ARG A 104 7.52 10.66 -9.09
CA ARG A 104 7.30 12.10 -9.16
C ARG A 104 7.27 12.52 -10.63
N PRO A 105 6.36 13.43 -11.03
CA PRO A 105 6.45 14.08 -12.32
C PRO A 105 7.79 14.81 -12.40
N SER A 106 8.71 14.28 -13.19
CA SER A 106 10.04 14.83 -13.34
C SER A 106 10.00 16.05 -14.25
N GLN A 107 10.43 17.20 -13.74
CA GLN A 107 10.85 18.29 -14.60
C GLN A 107 12.24 17.94 -15.15
N GLY A 108 12.30 17.30 -16.33
CA GLY A 108 13.54 17.16 -17.10
C GLY A 108 14.38 15.89 -16.87
N VAL A 109 13.75 14.73 -16.58
CA VAL A 109 14.49 13.46 -16.56
C VAL A 109 14.88 13.03 -17.99
N PRO A 110 16.15 12.65 -18.24
CA PRO A 110 16.59 12.12 -19.53
C PRO A 110 15.83 10.84 -19.92
N PRO A 111 15.62 10.59 -21.23
CA PRO A 111 15.04 9.33 -21.69
C PRO A 111 15.89 8.14 -21.22
N GLY A 112 15.29 7.16 -20.55
CA GLY A 112 15.95 5.92 -20.12
C GLY A 112 16.57 5.93 -18.73
N ALA A 113 16.45 7.01 -17.95
CA ALA A 113 16.79 7.01 -16.53
C ALA A 113 15.64 6.47 -15.67
N ASP A 114 15.99 5.85 -14.54
CA ASP A 114 15.02 5.37 -13.55
C ASP A 114 14.13 6.52 -13.04
N PRO A 115 12.84 6.26 -12.77
CA PRO A 115 11.96 7.28 -12.20
C PRO A 115 12.42 7.65 -10.80
N PHE A 116 12.35 8.94 -10.45
CA PHE A 116 12.49 9.37 -9.06
C PHE A 116 11.19 9.11 -8.31
N CYS A 117 11.20 8.16 -7.38
CA CYS A 117 10.03 7.69 -6.65
C CYS A 117 10.03 8.19 -5.21
N THR A 118 8.86 8.63 -4.72
CA THR A 118 8.70 9.06 -3.33
C THR A 118 7.38 8.57 -2.75
N TRP A 119 7.27 8.57 -1.42
CA TRP A 119 6.00 8.35 -0.74
C TRP A 119 5.04 9.51 -1.01
N GLU A 120 3.99 9.21 -1.76
CA GLU A 120 2.88 10.12 -2.02
C GLU A 120 1.69 9.78 -1.11
N PRO A 121 1.03 10.79 -0.54
CA PRO A 121 -0.21 10.55 0.16
C PRO A 121 -1.29 10.07 -0.81
N LEU A 122 -1.94 8.96 -0.48
CA LEU A 122 -3.20 8.52 -1.08
C LEU A 122 -4.31 9.44 -0.55
N LYS A 123 -4.32 10.70 -1.01
CA LYS A 123 -5.23 11.76 -0.55
C LYS A 123 -6.63 11.19 -0.36
N SER A 124 -7.17 11.18 0.85
CA SER A 124 -8.60 10.95 1.00
C SER A 124 -9.31 12.09 0.24
N SER A 125 -10.16 11.74 -0.72
CA SER A 125 -11.06 12.73 -1.30
C SER A 125 -12.13 13.00 -0.25
N LEU A 126 -11.81 13.79 0.76
CA LEU A 126 -12.84 14.68 1.27
C LEU A 126 -13.12 15.64 0.11
N PRO A 127 -14.33 15.70 -0.44
CA PRO A 127 -14.69 16.83 -1.28
C PRO A 127 -14.36 18.08 -0.47
N GLY A 128 -13.54 18.98 -1.01
CA GLY A 128 -13.21 20.26 -0.37
C GLY A 128 -14.43 21.14 -0.04
N ALA A 129 -15.65 20.67 -0.34
CA ALA A 129 -16.92 21.29 0.00
C ALA A 129 -17.30 21.19 1.50
N LEU A 130 -16.81 20.20 2.27
CA LEU A 130 -17.24 20.03 3.67
C LEU A 130 -16.41 20.83 4.70
N LEU A 131 -15.26 21.38 4.32
CA LEU A 131 -14.46 22.22 5.22
C LEU A 131 -14.90 23.70 5.25
N LYS A 132 -15.89 24.09 4.43
CA LYS A 132 -16.42 25.47 4.39
C LYS A 132 -17.70 25.73 5.20
N ALA A 133 -18.26 24.73 5.90
CA ALA A 133 -19.54 24.88 6.62
C ALA A 133 -19.41 25.28 8.11
N GLY A 134 -18.22 25.62 8.62
CA GLY A 134 -17.97 25.81 10.05
C GLY A 134 -17.55 27.21 10.52
N ARG A 135 -17.67 28.27 9.70
CA ARG A 135 -17.39 29.65 10.16
C ARG A 135 -18.48 30.64 9.73
N GLY A 136 -19.23 31.12 10.72
CA GLY A 136 -20.22 32.21 10.63
C GLY A 136 -21.64 31.70 10.96
N ARG A 137 -22.38 32.21 11.95
CA ARG A 137 -22.39 33.49 12.66
C ARG A 137 -22.84 33.29 14.10
N GLU A 138 -22.12 33.89 15.05
CA GLU A 138 -22.74 34.44 16.26
C GLU A 138 -23.12 35.89 15.94
N GLN A 139 -24.41 36.20 16.11
CA GLN A 139 -24.96 37.52 16.35
C GLN A 139 -26.34 37.35 16.98
#